data_AF-D8FGQ8-F1
#
_entry.id   AF-D8FGQ8-F1
#
_cell.length_a   1.000
_cell.length_b   1.000
_cell.length_c   1.000
_cell.angle_alpha   90.00
_cell.angle_beta   90.00
_cell.angle_gamma   90.00
#
_symmetry.space_group_name_H-M   'P 1'
#
loop_
_entity.id
_entity.type
_entity.pdbx_description
1 polymer ?
#
loop_
_entity_poly.entity_id
_entity_poly.type
_entity_poly.pdbx_seq_one_letter_code
_entity_poly.pdbx_strand_id
1 'polypeptide(L)'
;MEREIELKILNLDLKELENKLIELGAQYLGEEHQENIRINSTGHKIYKKVGYLRIRVSQKDGKKINYLTFKENLSDINVRDNIEHTITFDDVEELKNIFKLLGYDKFYYGKNIGENISIKILKLI
;
A
#
# COMPACT_ATOMS: atom_id res chain seq x y z
N MET A 1 -9.49 -3.50 10.06
CA MET A 1 -8.41 -2.78 10.74
C MET A 1 -7.29 -3.77 10.93
N GLU A 2 -6.11 -3.46 10.41
CA GLU A 2 -4.95 -4.35 10.43
C GLU A 2 -3.71 -3.57 10.87
N ARG A 3 -2.83 -4.16 11.67
CA ARG A 3 -1.54 -3.56 12.03
C ARG A 3 -0.47 -4.08 11.07
N GLU A 4 0.36 -3.18 10.55
CA GLU A 4 1.42 -3.49 9.59
C GLU A 4 2.77 -2.99 10.13
N ILE A 5 3.78 -3.86 10.09
CA ILE A 5 5.18 -3.50 10.36
C ILE A 5 5.96 -3.68 9.06
N GLU A 6 6.49 -2.58 8.52
CA GLU A 6 7.21 -2.54 7.24
C GLU A 6 8.67 -2.08 7.44
N LEU A 7 9.61 -2.82 6.85
CA LEU A 7 11.02 -2.42 6.72
C LEU A 7 11.31 -2.08 5.26
N LYS A 8 11.82 -0.86 5.00
CA LYS A 8 12.23 -0.45 3.65
C LYS A 8 13.75 -0.48 3.52
N ILE A 9 14.25 -1.39 2.70
CA ILE A 9 15.67 -1.54 2.39
C ILE A 9 15.94 -0.93 1.00
N LEU A 10 17.06 -0.22 0.84
CA LEU A 10 17.52 0.37 -0.43
C LEU A 10 18.82 -0.30 -0.88
N ASN A 11 19.10 -0.25 -2.19
CA ASN A 11 20.34 -0.78 -2.80
C ASN A 11 20.58 -2.27 -2.54
N LEU A 12 19.52 -3.08 -2.66
CA LEU A 12 19.57 -4.52 -2.46
C LEU A 12 19.46 -5.25 -3.81
N ASP A 13 20.22 -6.33 -3.98
CA ASP A 13 20.02 -7.27 -5.08
C ASP A 13 18.75 -8.10 -4.80
N LEU A 14 17.67 -7.76 -5.52
CA LEU A 14 16.37 -8.40 -5.35
C LEU A 14 16.43 -9.90 -5.65
N LYS A 15 17.23 -10.32 -6.62
CA LYS A 15 17.33 -11.72 -7.04
C LYS A 15 18.09 -12.54 -6.00
N GLU A 16 19.14 -11.98 -5.41
CA GLU A 16 19.85 -12.63 -4.31
C GLU A 16 18.94 -12.81 -3.09
N LEU A 17 18.17 -11.77 -2.73
CA LEU A 17 17.24 -11.84 -1.60
C LEU A 17 16.11 -12.84 -1.84
N GLU A 18 15.53 -12.86 -3.04
CA GLU A 18 14.48 -13.82 -3.39
C GLU A 18 14.97 -15.26 -3.25
N ASN A 19 16.15 -15.57 -3.79
CA ASN A 19 16.76 -16.89 -3.66
C ASN A 19 16.95 -17.29 -2.18
N LYS A 20 17.50 -16.39 -1.35
CA LYS A 20 17.68 -16.63 0.09
C LYS A 20 16.35 -16.87 0.81
N LEU A 21 15.30 -16.13 0.46
CA LEU A 21 13.98 -16.31 1.07
C LEU A 21 13.37 -17.66 0.69
N ILE A 22 13.51 -18.08 -0.58
CA ILE A 22 13.06 -19.40 -1.04
C ILE A 22 13.83 -20.52 -0.32
N GLU A 23 15.16 -20.39 -0.16
CA GLU A 23 15.99 -21.33 0.61
C GLU A 23 15.54 -21.45 2.07
N LEU A 24 15.05 -20.36 2.66
CA LEU A 24 14.48 -20.32 4.01
C LEU A 24 13.03 -20.87 4.09
N GLY A 25 12.53 -21.49 3.01
CA GLY A 25 11.21 -22.12 2.96
C GLY A 25 10.07 -21.14 2.69
N ALA A 26 10.38 -19.97 2.14
CA ALA A 26 9.36 -19.00 1.78
C ALA A 26 8.74 -19.33 0.41
N GLN A 27 7.43 -19.10 0.29
CA GLN A 27 6.68 -19.39 -0.94
C GLN A 27 6.44 -18.11 -1.74
N TYR A 28 6.78 -18.15 -3.03
CA TYR A 28 6.43 -17.11 -3.99
C TYR A 28 4.92 -17.12 -4.27
N LEU A 29 4.28 -15.96 -4.15
CA LEU A 29 2.81 -15.81 -4.29
C LEU A 29 2.40 -15.08 -5.58
N GLY A 30 3.32 -14.71 -6.45
CA GLY A 30 3.03 -13.97 -7.68
C GLY A 30 3.29 -12.47 -7.59
N GLU A 31 3.10 -11.82 -8.74
CA GLU A 31 3.30 -10.39 -8.95
C GLU A 31 1.97 -9.65 -8.89
N GLU A 32 2.03 -8.40 -8.44
CA GLU A 32 0.87 -7.51 -8.40
C GLU A 32 1.27 -6.14 -8.95
N HIS A 33 0.51 -5.68 -9.94
CA HIS A 33 0.61 -4.31 -10.43
C HIS A 33 -0.30 -3.41 -9.62
N GLN A 34 0.21 -2.25 -9.18
CA GLN A 34 -0.56 -1.31 -8.38
C GLN A 34 -0.46 0.11 -8.92
N GLU A 35 -1.60 0.80 -8.94
CA GLU A 35 -1.66 2.26 -9.11
C GLU A 35 -2.15 2.88 -7.80
N ASN A 36 -1.44 3.89 -7.30
CA ASN A 36 -1.77 4.55 -6.04
C ASN A 36 -2.13 6.01 -6.27
N ILE A 37 -3.26 6.46 -5.73
CA ILE A 37 -3.70 7.85 -5.74
C ILE A 37 -3.76 8.32 -4.29
N ARG A 38 -2.85 9.20 -3.87
CA ARG A 38 -2.90 9.80 -2.53
C ARG A 38 -3.88 10.96 -2.52
N ILE A 39 -4.69 11.02 -1.48
CA ILE A 39 -5.75 12.01 -1.31
C ILE A 39 -5.36 12.94 -0.15
N ASN A 40 -5.54 14.23 -0.35
CA ASN A 40 -5.39 15.25 0.69
C ASN A 40 -6.39 16.39 0.45
N SER A 41 -6.38 17.39 1.32
CA SER A 41 -7.25 18.56 1.23
C SER A 41 -6.46 19.85 1.43
N THR A 42 -6.91 20.94 0.81
CA THR A 42 -6.46 22.30 1.14
C THR A 42 -6.99 22.76 2.49
N GLY A 43 -8.27 22.53 2.78
CA GLY A 43 -8.97 22.96 4.01
C GLY A 43 -8.80 22.01 5.19
N HIS A 44 -8.78 20.70 4.95
CA HIS A 44 -8.67 19.65 5.98
C HIS A 44 -7.43 18.78 5.75
N LYS A 45 -6.25 19.40 5.82
CA LYS A 45 -4.98 18.73 5.53
C LYS A 45 -4.79 17.49 6.40
N ILE A 46 -4.53 16.36 5.74
CA ILE A 46 -4.02 15.15 6.39
C ILE A 46 -2.50 15.33 6.52
N TYR A 47 -2.04 15.49 7.76
CA TYR A 47 -0.61 15.64 8.05
C TYR A 47 0.08 14.28 8.02
N LYS A 48 1.26 14.21 7.40
CA LYS A 48 2.05 12.97 7.27
C LYS A 48 2.29 12.24 8.61
N LYS A 49 2.46 13.00 9.70
CA LYS A 49 2.66 12.47 11.06
C LYS A 49 1.46 11.69 11.60
N VAL A 50 0.26 11.98 11.08
CA VAL A 50 -0.98 11.26 11.42
C VAL A 50 -1.12 10.06 10.51
N GLY A 51 -0.79 10.22 9.23
CA GLY A 51 -0.98 9.17 8.24
C GLY A 51 -1.20 9.72 6.84
N TYR A 52 -1.80 8.89 6.00
CA TYR A 52 -2.26 9.30 4.68
C TYR A 52 -3.44 8.47 4.18
N LEU A 53 -4.27 9.10 3.35
CA LEU A 53 -5.38 8.46 2.63
C LEU A 53 -4.94 8.11 1.21
N ARG A 54 -5.30 6.92 0.73
CA ARG A 54 -5.07 6.51 -0.66
C ARG A 54 -6.22 5.71 -1.25
N ILE A 55 -6.41 5.87 -2.55
CA ILE A 55 -7.01 4.86 -3.41
C ILE A 55 -5.86 4.01 -3.98
N ARG A 56 -6.00 2.69 -3.92
CA ARG A 56 -5.11 1.73 -4.59
C ARG A 56 -5.92 0.89 -5.56
N VAL A 57 -5.52 0.89 -6.81
CA VAL A 57 -6.02 -0.03 -7.83
C VAL A 57 -4.98 -1.14 -7.97
N SER A 58 -5.36 -2.36 -7.64
CA SER A 58 -4.51 -3.54 -7.75
C SER A 58 -4.96 -4.41 -8.92
N GLN A 59 -4.00 -4.95 -9.66
CA GLN A 59 -4.21 -5.96 -10.67
C GLN A 59 -3.26 -7.15 -10.45
N LYS A 60 -3.85 -8.33 -10.24
CA LYS A 60 -3.15 -9.59 -10.02
C LYS A 60 -3.94 -10.74 -10.63
N ASP A 61 -3.26 -11.64 -11.35
CA ASP A 61 -3.86 -12.84 -11.97
C ASP A 61 -5.12 -12.53 -12.81
N GLY A 62 -5.09 -11.42 -13.56
CA GLY A 62 -6.21 -10.95 -14.38
C GLY A 62 -7.39 -10.34 -13.59
N LYS A 63 -7.32 -10.30 -12.26
CA LYS A 63 -8.33 -9.68 -11.39
C LYS A 63 -7.90 -8.27 -11.02
N LYS A 64 -8.87 -7.34 -11.07
CA LYS A 64 -8.70 -5.96 -10.64
C LYS A 64 -9.53 -5.72 -9.37
N ILE A 65 -8.91 -5.15 -8.33
CA ILE A 65 -9.59 -4.79 -7.08
C ILE A 65 -9.17 -3.38 -6.68
N ASN A 66 -10.14 -2.54 -6.30
CA ASN A 66 -9.86 -1.20 -5.78
C ASN A 66 -9.98 -1.20 -4.25
N TYR A 67 -9.05 -0.50 -3.60
CA TYR A 67 -8.98 -0.36 -2.15
C TYR A 67 -8.94 1.11 -1.77
N LEU A 68 -9.74 1.48 -0.77
CA LEU A 68 -9.60 2.74 -0.07
C LEU A 68 -8.92 2.45 1.27
N THR A 69 -7.79 3.09 1.52
CA THR A 69 -7.02 2.87 2.75
C THR A 69 -6.66 4.20 3.40
N PHE A 70 -6.99 4.36 4.67
CA PHE A 70 -6.29 5.30 5.55
C PHE A 70 -5.20 4.55 6.31
N LYS A 71 -3.93 4.89 6.06
CA LYS A 71 -2.79 4.38 6.84
C LYS A 71 -2.50 5.36 7.97
N GLU A 72 -2.87 5.02 9.19
CA GLU A 72 -2.49 5.75 10.41
C GLU A 72 -1.06 5.41 10.79
N ASN A 73 -0.22 6.42 10.99
CA ASN A 73 1.17 6.26 11.39
C ASN A 73 1.27 6.22 12.92
N LEU A 74 1.71 5.09 13.48
CA LEU A 74 1.96 4.96 14.91
C LEU A 74 3.41 5.32 15.26
N SER A 75 4.37 4.78 14.50
CA SER A 75 5.79 5.11 14.65
C SER A 75 6.58 4.84 13.38
N ASP A 76 7.67 5.58 13.20
CA ASP A 76 8.66 5.36 12.13
C ASP A 76 10.07 5.11 12.72
N ILE A 77 10.16 4.68 13.98
CA ILE A 77 11.44 4.42 14.65
C ILE A 77 11.91 3.02 14.26
N ASN A 78 12.97 2.93 13.45
CA ASN A 78 13.59 1.72 12.88
C ASN A 78 12.72 0.96 11.86
N VAL A 79 11.40 0.88 12.10
CA VAL A 79 10.41 0.27 11.22
C VAL A 79 9.23 1.22 11.08
N ARG A 80 8.46 1.07 10.00
CA ARG A 80 7.16 1.75 9.89
C ARG A 80 6.11 0.88 10.54
N ASP A 81 5.48 1.40 11.58
CA ASP A 81 4.38 0.76 12.29
C ASP A 81 3.10 1.55 12.01
N ASN A 82 2.15 0.91 11.34
CA ASN A 82 0.92 1.57 10.89
C ASN A 82 -0.32 0.76 11.27
N ILE A 83 -1.43 1.45 11.47
CA ILE A 83 -2.77 0.86 11.44
C ILE A 83 -3.39 1.17 10.08
N GLU A 84 -3.82 0.14 9.36
CA GLU A 84 -4.57 0.28 8.12
C GLU A 84 -6.08 0.14 8.35
N HIS A 85 -6.80 1.15 7.90
CA HIS A 85 -8.25 1.12 7.73
C HIS A 85 -8.57 0.99 6.25
N THR A 86 -8.81 -0.25 5.81
CA THR A 86 -8.96 -0.61 4.39
C THR A 86 -10.35 -1.17 4.10
N ILE A 87 -10.96 -0.72 3.01
CA ILE A 87 -12.17 -1.30 2.40
C ILE A 87 -11.98 -1.52 0.90
N THR A 88 -12.82 -2.35 0.29
CA THR A 88 -12.94 -2.47 -1.17
C THR A 88 -14.11 -1.64 -1.70
N PHE A 89 -14.02 -1.22 -2.96
CA PHE A 89 -15.09 -0.47 -3.63
C PHE A 89 -15.02 -0.65 -5.16
N ASP A 90 -16.09 -0.30 -5.86
CA ASP A 90 -16.25 -0.67 -7.28
C ASP A 90 -15.83 0.45 -8.25
N ASP A 91 -16.14 1.72 -7.95
CA ASP A 91 -15.92 2.85 -8.85
C ASP A 91 -14.94 3.90 -8.27
N VAL A 92 -13.82 4.10 -8.96
CA VAL A 92 -12.76 5.05 -8.58
C VAL A 92 -13.18 6.49 -8.80
N GLU A 93 -13.88 6.80 -9.90
CA GLU A 93 -14.26 8.17 -10.21
C GLU A 93 -15.39 8.64 -9.31
N GLU A 94 -16.36 7.77 -9.02
CA GLU A 94 -17.45 8.13 -8.10
C GLU A 94 -16.93 8.34 -6.67
N LEU A 95 -16.02 7.49 -6.20
CA LEU A 95 -15.38 7.71 -4.90
C LEU A 95 -14.59 9.02 -4.85
N LYS A 96 -13.89 9.39 -5.93
CA LYS A 96 -13.19 10.68 -6.05
C LYS A 96 -14.19 11.85 -6.04
N ASN A 97 -15.34 11.72 -6.68
CA ASN A 97 -16.40 12.74 -6.65
C ASN A 97 -16.93 12.96 -5.24
N ILE A 98 -17.22 11.88 -4.50
CA ILE A 98 -17.60 11.96 -3.08
C ILE A 98 -16.52 12.68 -2.28
N PHE A 99 -15.24 12.33 -2.46
CA PHE A 99 -14.15 13.01 -1.75
C PHE A 99 -14.05 14.50 -2.06
N LYS A 100 -14.22 14.90 -3.31
CA LYS A 100 -14.26 16.32 -3.69
C LYS A 100 -15.42 17.05 -3.01
N LEU A 101 -16.61 16.45 -2.96
CA LEU A 101 -17.78 17.00 -2.27
C LEU A 101 -17.55 17.15 -0.76
N LEU A 102 -16.77 16.25 -0.17
CA LEU A 102 -16.33 16.31 1.23
C LEU A 102 -15.13 17.26 1.47
N GLY A 103 -14.63 17.95 0.43
CA GLY A 103 -13.55 18.93 0.54
C GLY A 103 -12.13 18.35 0.41
N TYR A 104 -11.97 17.09 0.00
CA TYR A 104 -10.68 16.51 -0.35
C TYR A 104 -10.38 16.76 -1.84
N ASP A 105 -9.72 17.88 -2.11
CA ASP A 105 -9.51 18.46 -3.43
C ASP A 105 -8.14 18.15 -4.05
N LYS A 106 -7.26 17.44 -3.34
CA LYS A 106 -5.90 17.11 -3.82
C LYS A 106 -5.72 15.63 -4.09
N PHE A 107 -5.40 15.30 -5.33
CA PHE A 107 -5.15 13.94 -5.79
C PHE A 107 -3.75 13.85 -6.39
N TYR A 108 -2.91 12.99 -5.83
CA TYR A 108 -1.53 12.77 -6.28
C TYR A 108 -1.37 11.36 -6.83
N TYR A 109 -1.10 11.25 -8.12
CA TYR A 109 -0.97 9.98 -8.82
C TYR A 109 0.46 9.47 -8.69
N GLY A 110 0.64 8.43 -7.89
CA GLY A 110 1.87 7.66 -7.81
C GLY A 110 1.81 6.51 -8.80
N LYS A 111 2.46 6.68 -9.95
CA LYS A 111 2.70 5.58 -10.88
C LYS A 111 3.97 4.84 -10.44
N ASN A 112 3.85 4.05 -9.38
CA ASN A 112 4.89 3.06 -9.09
C ASN A 112 4.61 1.87 -9.99
N ILE A 113 5.33 1.77 -11.11
CA ILE A 113 5.53 0.48 -11.77
C ILE A 113 6.52 -0.28 -10.87
N GLY A 114 6.02 -0.75 -9.73
CA GLY A 114 6.76 -1.56 -8.79
C GLY A 114 6.18 -2.96 -8.85
N GLU A 115 7.02 -3.95 -9.12
CA GLU A 115 6.67 -5.34 -8.94
C GLU A 115 6.59 -5.60 -7.42
N ASN A 116 5.39 -5.83 -6.91
CA ASN A 116 5.24 -6.33 -5.55
C ASN A 116 5.37 -7.84 -5.57
N ILE A 117 6.56 -8.34 -5.23
CA ILE A 117 6.79 -9.77 -5.01
C ILE A 117 6.28 -10.10 -3.61
N SER A 118 5.21 -10.89 -3.55
CA SER A 118 4.66 -11.36 -2.29
C SER A 118 5.27 -12.71 -1.93
N ILE A 119 5.91 -12.79 -0.76
CA ILE A 119 6.53 -14.01 -0.25
C ILE A 119 5.91 -14.35 1.12
N LYS A 120 5.52 -15.62 1.30
CA LYS A 120 5.00 -16.12 2.57
C LYS A 120 6.03 -17.00 3.27
N ILE A 121 6.48 -16.61 4.46
CA ILE A 121 7.32 -17.45 5.32
C ILE A 121 6.40 -18.40 6.11
N LEU A 122 6.53 -19.71 5.88
CA LEU A 122 5.61 -20.71 6.42
C LEU A 122 5.87 -21.09 7.88
N LYS A 123 7.04 -20.73 8.46
CA LYS A 123 7.37 -20.80 9.89
C LYS A 123 8.67 -20.05 10.16
N LEU A 124 8.64 -19.05 11.07
CA LEU A 124 9.82 -18.74 11.88
C LEU A 124 9.84 -19.83 12.97
N ILE A 125 10.80 -20.74 12.90
CA ILE A 125 11.09 -21.67 14.01
C ILE A 125 11.87 -20.89 15.07
#